data_AF-A0ABD0NT50-F1
#
_entry.id   AF-A0ABD0NT50-F1
#
_cell.length_a   1.000
_cell.length_b   1.000
_cell.length_c   1.000
_cell.angle_alpha   90.00
_cell.angle_beta   90.00
_cell.angle_gamma   90.00
#
_symmetry.space_group_name_H-M   'P 1'
#
loop_
_entity.id
_entity.type
_entity.pdbx_description
1 polymer ?
#
loop_
_entity_poly.entity_id
_entity_poly.type
_entity_poly.pdbx_seq_one_letter_code
_entity_poly.pdbx_strand_id
1 'polypeptide(L)'
;GPGAPAAVPWRKVLYERQPFPDNYVDRRFLEELRRNIRVHRYRYWAVVCETGLIAQQVSCVAVFLTLWSYMEQGDLVPSTVLWVCLGCAQLGYGLYEILGSSCVRERTRLADLQTTTIFLAFTFGFSPVLKTLTESVSTDTVYAMSAMMLLAHLVSFPYAQPSPPGSLSLNAALFASVCLASRLPGALHTFTMLSCALLVFALWPCLLHRMREKA
;
A
#
# COMPACT_ATOMS: atom_id res chain seq x y z
N GLY A 1 29.42 66.66 -33.33
CA GLY A 1 28.28 66.78 -32.39
C GLY A 1 28.20 65.49 -31.59
N PRO A 2 27.87 65.54 -30.28
CA PRO A 2 27.91 64.38 -29.40
C PRO A 2 26.94 63.29 -29.87
N GLY A 3 27.35 62.04 -29.73
CA GLY A 3 26.61 60.86 -30.19
C GLY A 3 25.26 60.74 -29.48
N ALA A 4 24.23 60.37 -30.25
CA ALA A 4 22.90 60.10 -29.72
C ALA A 4 22.96 59.06 -28.58
N PRO A 5 22.21 59.22 -27.49
CA PRO A 5 22.16 58.24 -26.43
C PRO A 5 21.63 56.91 -26.99
N ALA A 6 22.32 55.82 -26.67
CA ALA A 6 21.90 54.48 -27.08
C ALA A 6 20.49 54.21 -26.55
N ALA A 7 19.58 53.80 -27.43
CA ALA A 7 18.21 53.45 -27.06
C ALA A 7 18.24 52.34 -25.99
N VAL A 8 17.65 52.61 -24.83
CA VAL A 8 17.57 51.62 -23.74
C VAL A 8 16.52 50.58 -24.12
N PRO A 9 16.87 49.29 -24.23
CA PRO A 9 15.89 48.25 -24.52
C PRO A 9 14.96 48.04 -23.32
N TRP A 10 13.66 47.85 -23.59
CA TRP A 10 12.67 47.50 -22.57
C TRP A 10 13.05 46.19 -21.87
N ARG A 11 12.80 46.12 -20.55
CA ARG A 11 13.07 44.95 -19.71
C ARG A 11 11.79 44.49 -19.00
N LYS A 12 11.61 43.18 -18.91
CA LYS A 12 10.46 42.55 -18.23
C LYS A 12 10.64 42.52 -16.71
N VAL A 13 10.67 43.69 -16.09
CA VAL A 13 10.82 43.87 -14.64
C VAL A 13 9.64 44.73 -14.15
N LEU A 14 8.82 44.18 -13.24
CA LEU A 14 7.57 44.80 -12.83
C LEU A 14 7.74 46.10 -12.02
N TYR A 15 8.87 46.24 -11.30
CA TYR A 15 9.07 47.31 -10.31
C TYR A 15 10.14 48.34 -10.68
N GLU A 16 10.80 48.19 -11.83
CA GLU A 16 11.85 49.10 -12.27
C GLU A 16 11.24 50.21 -13.14
N ARG A 17 11.51 51.48 -12.80
CA ARG A 17 11.05 52.62 -13.61
C ARG A 17 11.84 52.67 -14.92
N GLN A 18 11.14 52.55 -16.04
CA GLN A 18 11.71 52.55 -17.39
C GLN A 18 11.10 53.68 -18.24
N PRO A 19 11.78 54.16 -19.29
CA PRO A 19 11.30 55.25 -20.16
C PRO A 19 10.23 54.76 -21.16
N PHE A 20 9.28 53.97 -20.71
CA PHE A 20 8.15 53.46 -21.50
C PHE A 20 6.85 53.77 -20.76
N PRO A 21 5.74 54.06 -21.46
CA PRO A 21 4.46 54.29 -20.82
C PRO A 21 3.93 53.01 -20.14
N ASP A 22 3.09 53.16 -19.11
CA ASP A 22 2.60 52.03 -18.30
C ASP A 22 1.81 50.98 -19.10
N ASN A 23 1.27 51.36 -20.26
CA ASN A 23 0.56 50.48 -21.18
C ASN A 23 1.44 49.91 -22.31
N TYR A 24 2.75 50.10 -22.26
CA TYR A 24 3.68 49.58 -23.26
C TYR A 24 3.82 48.06 -23.11
N VAL A 25 3.52 47.34 -24.20
CA VAL A 25 3.75 45.90 -24.32
C VAL A 25 4.81 45.68 -25.39
N ASP A 26 5.90 45.01 -25.02
CA ASP A 26 6.97 44.70 -25.96
C ASP A 26 6.49 43.72 -27.04
N ARG A 27 7.01 43.85 -28.26
CA ARG A 27 6.63 42.99 -29.40
C ARG A 27 6.96 41.51 -29.14
N ARG A 28 8.01 41.26 -28.33
CA ARG A 28 8.45 39.92 -27.92
C ARG A 28 7.57 39.29 -26.85
N PHE A 29 6.60 40.01 -26.28
CA PHE A 29 5.73 39.52 -25.21
C PHE A 29 5.00 38.23 -25.59
N LEU A 30 4.44 38.19 -26.80
CA LEU A 30 3.75 37.00 -27.31
C LEU A 30 4.73 35.91 -27.76
N GLU A 31 5.95 36.28 -28.18
CA GLU A 31 7.02 35.33 -28.53
C GLU A 31 7.54 34.59 -27.28
N GLU A 32 7.58 35.27 -26.14
CA GLU A 32 7.96 34.72 -24.84
C GLU A 32 6.83 33.92 -24.16
N LEU A 33 5.65 33.85 -24.78
CA LEU A 33 4.47 33.21 -24.21
C LEU A 33 4.63 31.69 -24.28
N ARG A 34 5.33 31.14 -23.30
CA ARG A 34 5.51 29.70 -23.14
C ARG A 34 4.21 29.05 -22.63
N ARG A 35 3.46 28.42 -23.52
CA ARG A 35 2.31 27.57 -23.17
C ARG A 35 2.79 26.15 -22.86
N ASN A 36 2.18 25.47 -21.89
CA ASN A 36 2.36 24.03 -21.69
C ASN A 36 3.79 23.56 -21.36
N ILE A 37 4.59 24.36 -20.66
CA ILE A 37 6.00 24.03 -20.31
C ILE A 37 6.11 22.73 -19.51
N ARG A 38 5.09 22.36 -18.72
CA ARG A 38 5.08 21.18 -17.83
C ARG A 38 4.10 20.09 -18.26
N VAL A 39 3.78 19.98 -19.55
CA VAL A 39 2.96 18.85 -20.02
C VAL A 39 3.82 17.59 -20.01
N HIS A 40 3.66 16.80 -18.94
CA HIS A 40 4.26 15.49 -18.83
C HIS A 40 3.48 14.54 -19.76
N ARG A 41 4.14 14.03 -20.80
CA ARG A 41 3.55 13.00 -21.67
C ARG A 41 3.65 11.67 -20.95
N TYR A 42 2.59 11.27 -20.26
CA TYR A 42 2.50 9.94 -19.67
C TYR A 42 2.42 8.88 -20.77
N ARG A 43 3.31 7.89 -20.74
CA ARG A 43 3.18 6.71 -21.60
C ARG A 43 2.06 5.83 -21.03
N TYR A 44 1.03 5.57 -21.84
CA TYR A 44 -0.15 4.77 -21.42
C TYR A 44 0.25 3.51 -20.65
N TRP A 45 1.15 2.69 -21.22
CA TRP A 45 1.61 1.45 -20.60
C TRP A 45 2.33 1.62 -19.27
N ALA A 46 3.08 2.72 -19.08
CA ALA A 46 3.72 2.98 -17.79
C ALA A 46 2.67 3.28 -16.71
N VAL A 47 1.64 4.08 -17.04
CA VAL A 47 0.53 4.37 -16.14
C VAL A 47 -0.28 3.13 -15.83
N VAL A 48 -0.53 2.25 -16.80
CA VAL A 48 -1.23 0.97 -16.58
C VAL A 48 -0.43 0.09 -15.61
N CYS A 49 0.88 -0.02 -15.78
CA CYS A 49 1.72 -0.78 -14.85
C CYS A 49 1.72 -0.19 -13.43
N GLU A 50 1.79 1.14 -13.30
CA GLU A 50 1.79 1.83 -11.99
C GLU A 50 0.43 1.71 -11.28
N THR A 51 -0.67 1.90 -12.01
CA THR A 51 -2.03 1.74 -11.48
C THR A 51 -2.37 0.30 -11.12
N GLY A 52 -1.71 -0.67 -11.76
CA GLY A 52 -1.80 -2.09 -11.41
C GLY A 52 -1.51 -2.37 -9.93
N LEU A 53 -0.64 -1.60 -9.28
CA LEU A 53 -0.32 -1.77 -7.86
C LEU A 53 -1.46 -1.35 -6.94
N ILE A 54 -2.14 -0.28 -7.32
CA ILE A 54 -3.31 0.20 -6.60
C ILE A 54 -4.42 -0.83 -6.73
N ALA A 55 -4.68 -1.28 -7.97
CA ALA A 55 -5.66 -2.33 -8.25
C ALA A 55 -5.34 -3.62 -7.48
N GLN A 56 -4.07 -3.99 -7.38
CA GLN A 56 -3.63 -5.15 -6.62
C GLN A 56 -3.91 -5.01 -5.13
N GLN A 57 -3.59 -3.87 -4.49
CA GLN A 57 -3.88 -3.69 -3.05
C GLN A 57 -5.39 -3.66 -2.77
N VAL A 58 -6.17 -3.01 -3.64
CA VAL A 58 -7.63 -3.04 -3.56
C VAL A 58 -8.15 -4.48 -3.69
N SER A 59 -7.57 -5.28 -4.60
CA SER A 59 -7.92 -6.69 -4.76
C SER A 59 -7.57 -7.52 -3.52
N CYS A 60 -6.43 -7.25 -2.86
CA CYS A 60 -6.05 -7.92 -1.62
C CYS A 60 -7.06 -7.65 -0.50
N VAL A 61 -7.46 -6.39 -0.32
CA VAL A 61 -8.51 -6.01 0.65
C VAL A 61 -9.84 -6.65 0.29
N ALA A 62 -10.23 -6.65 -0.99
CA ALA A 62 -11.47 -7.27 -1.44
C ALA A 62 -11.48 -8.78 -1.18
N VAL A 63 -10.42 -9.50 -1.54
CA VAL A 63 -10.28 -10.94 -1.27
C VAL A 63 -10.38 -11.21 0.23
N PHE A 64 -9.68 -10.44 1.06
CA PHE A 64 -9.76 -10.56 2.52
C PHE A 64 -11.21 -10.39 3.04
N LEU A 65 -11.92 -9.35 2.58
CA LEU A 65 -13.32 -9.12 2.97
C LEU A 65 -14.25 -10.24 2.47
N THR A 66 -14.04 -10.75 1.25
CA THR A 66 -14.84 -11.87 0.75
C THR A 66 -14.64 -13.14 1.58
N LEU A 67 -13.40 -13.48 1.92
CA LEU A 67 -13.10 -14.63 2.77
C LEU A 67 -13.78 -14.50 4.14
N TRP A 68 -13.71 -13.31 4.75
CA TRP A 68 -14.41 -13.04 5.99
C TRP A 68 -15.93 -13.21 5.87
N SER A 69 -16.53 -12.62 4.83
CA SER A 69 -17.98 -12.70 4.57
C SER A 69 -18.45 -14.14 4.38
N TYR A 70 -17.72 -14.96 3.61
CA TYR A 70 -18.07 -16.37 3.40
C TYR A 70 -17.89 -17.21 4.69
N MET A 71 -16.90 -16.88 5.53
CA MET A 71 -16.73 -17.53 6.83
C MET A 71 -17.81 -17.11 7.84
N GLU A 72 -18.31 -15.88 7.78
CA GLU A 72 -19.41 -15.40 8.63
C GLU A 72 -20.75 -16.08 8.27
N GLN A 73 -21.01 -16.28 6.96
CA GLN A 73 -22.21 -16.96 6.46
C GLN A 73 -22.21 -18.48 6.71
N GLY A 74 -21.05 -19.06 7.05
CA GLY A 74 -20.89 -20.50 7.31
C GLY A 74 -20.66 -21.35 6.05
N ASP A 75 -20.52 -20.72 4.89
CA ASP A 75 -20.27 -21.41 3.60
C ASP A 75 -18.81 -21.88 3.46
N LEU A 76 -17.89 -21.27 4.20
CA LEU A 76 -16.46 -21.58 4.16
C LEU A 76 -15.99 -22.23 5.46
N VAL A 77 -15.50 -23.46 5.35
CA VAL A 77 -14.91 -24.17 6.50
C VAL A 77 -13.53 -23.56 6.82
N PRO A 78 -13.23 -23.20 8.09
CA PRO A 78 -11.94 -22.59 8.44
C PRO A 78 -10.73 -23.46 8.09
N SER A 79 -10.85 -24.78 8.23
CA SER A 79 -9.74 -25.69 7.94
C SER A 79 -9.34 -25.68 6.47
N THR A 80 -10.28 -25.56 5.53
CA THR A 80 -9.96 -25.50 4.10
C THR A 80 -9.24 -24.21 3.76
N VAL A 81 -9.71 -23.07 4.29
CA VAL A 81 -9.04 -21.77 4.12
C VAL A 81 -7.63 -21.81 4.71
N LEU A 82 -7.46 -22.46 5.86
CA LEU A 82 -6.15 -22.59 6.50
C LEU A 82 -5.17 -23.42 5.67
N TRP A 83 -5.60 -24.55 5.13
CA TRP A 83 -4.76 -25.36 4.23
C TRP A 83 -4.39 -24.61 2.95
N VAL A 84 -5.33 -23.85 2.37
CA VAL A 84 -5.06 -22.99 1.21
C VAL A 84 -4.04 -21.89 1.58
N CYS A 85 -4.22 -21.20 2.70
CA CYS A 85 -3.27 -20.19 3.17
C CYS A 85 -1.88 -20.78 3.42
N LEU A 86 -1.80 -21.97 4.02
CA LEU A 86 -0.54 -22.67 4.24
C LEU A 86 0.14 -23.01 2.92
N GLY A 87 -0.59 -23.55 1.95
CA GLY A 87 -0.09 -23.82 0.61
C GLY A 87 0.43 -22.56 -0.08
N CYS A 88 -0.34 -21.48 -0.06
CA CYS A 88 0.09 -20.18 -0.60
C CYS A 88 1.32 -19.62 0.13
N ALA A 89 1.41 -19.76 1.45
CA ALA A 89 2.57 -19.33 2.23
C ALA A 89 3.83 -20.11 1.88
N GLN A 90 3.73 -21.44 1.73
CA GLN A 90 4.84 -22.30 1.31
C GLN A 90 5.30 -21.96 -0.11
N LEU A 91 4.37 -21.79 -1.05
CA LEU A 91 4.68 -21.36 -2.42
C LEU A 91 5.34 -19.98 -2.43
N GLY A 92 4.81 -19.02 -1.67
CA GLY A 92 5.37 -17.69 -1.53
C GLY A 92 6.77 -17.69 -0.93
N TYR A 93 7.01 -18.50 0.11
CA TYR A 93 8.34 -18.68 0.71
C TYR A 93 9.32 -19.33 -0.27
N GLY A 94 8.89 -20.36 -1.00
CA GLY A 94 9.70 -20.99 -2.04
C GLY A 94 10.09 -20.00 -3.15
N LEU A 95 9.14 -19.19 -3.62
CA LEU A 95 9.43 -18.14 -4.59
C LEU A 95 10.35 -17.08 -4.02
N TYR A 96 10.12 -16.64 -2.77
CA TYR A 96 10.98 -15.71 -2.06
C TYR A 96 12.41 -16.25 -2.00
N GLU A 97 12.60 -17.52 -1.64
CA GLU A 97 13.89 -18.21 -1.57
C GLU A 97 14.58 -18.31 -2.94
N ILE A 98 13.88 -18.72 -4.00
CA ILE A 98 14.43 -18.76 -5.37
C ILE A 98 14.90 -17.37 -5.80
N LEU A 99 14.15 -16.35 -5.39
CA LEU A 99 14.50 -14.96 -5.63
C LEU A 99 15.53 -14.42 -4.61
N GLY A 100 15.98 -15.18 -3.63
CA GLY A 100 17.06 -14.79 -2.73
C GLY A 100 18.44 -15.18 -3.23
N SER A 101 19.46 -14.39 -2.90
CA SER A 101 20.87 -14.73 -3.17
C SER A 101 21.35 -15.84 -2.23
N SER A 102 22.07 -16.83 -2.76
CA SER A 102 22.40 -18.09 -2.06
C SER A 102 23.45 -18.01 -0.95
N CYS A 103 24.07 -16.85 -0.70
CA CYS A 103 25.26 -16.78 0.15
C CYS A 103 24.98 -16.75 1.66
N VAL A 104 23.74 -16.49 2.10
CA VAL A 104 23.33 -16.37 3.52
C VAL A 104 22.09 -17.25 3.76
N ARG A 105 22.21 -18.58 3.56
CA ARG A 105 21.05 -19.44 3.26
C ARG A 105 20.62 -20.40 4.37
N GLU A 106 21.52 -20.97 5.16
CA GLU A 106 21.13 -22.04 6.13
C GLU A 106 20.71 -21.51 7.50
N ARG A 107 21.38 -20.47 8.02
CA ARG A 107 21.09 -19.93 9.36
C ARG A 107 19.74 -19.20 9.42
N THR A 108 19.22 -18.75 8.27
CA THR A 108 17.93 -18.04 8.15
C THR A 108 16.74 -18.98 8.22
N ARG A 109 16.79 -20.18 7.62
CA ARG A 109 15.63 -21.10 7.56
C ARG A 109 15.14 -21.55 8.93
N LEU A 110 16.06 -21.91 9.83
CA LEU A 110 15.71 -22.30 11.20
C LEU A 110 15.10 -21.12 11.96
N ALA A 111 15.67 -19.91 11.78
CA ALA A 111 15.17 -18.69 12.41
C ALA A 111 13.79 -18.29 11.85
N ASP A 112 13.55 -18.47 10.55
CA ASP A 112 12.27 -18.23 9.90
C ASP A 112 11.20 -19.21 10.40
N LEU A 113 11.55 -20.51 10.49
CA LEU A 113 10.67 -21.54 11.05
C LEU A 113 10.36 -21.28 12.52
N GLN A 114 11.37 -20.88 13.31
CA GLN A 114 11.19 -20.50 14.71
C GLN A 114 10.25 -19.31 14.84
N THR A 115 10.48 -18.24 14.06
CA THR A 115 9.62 -17.05 14.04
C THR A 115 8.20 -17.39 13.65
N THR A 116 8.03 -18.22 12.60
CA THR A 116 6.72 -18.69 12.12
C THR A 116 6.00 -19.49 13.19
N THR A 117 6.71 -20.39 13.89
CA THR A 117 6.16 -21.21 14.96
C THR A 117 5.72 -20.36 16.15
N ILE A 118 6.57 -19.42 16.58
CA ILE A 118 6.24 -18.47 17.66
C ILE A 118 5.00 -17.67 17.28
N PHE A 119 4.94 -17.19 16.03
CA PHE A 119 3.83 -16.39 15.54
C PHE A 119 2.51 -17.18 15.53
N LEU A 120 2.53 -18.41 15.01
CA LEU A 120 1.37 -19.31 14.99
C LEU A 120 0.90 -19.64 16.41
N ALA A 121 1.82 -20.00 17.30
CA ALA A 121 1.50 -20.34 18.69
C ALA A 121 0.87 -19.16 19.43
N PHE A 122 1.43 -17.96 19.27
CA PHE A 122 0.90 -16.75 19.88
C PHE A 122 -0.49 -16.42 19.30
N THR A 123 -0.64 -16.39 17.98
CA THR A 123 -1.93 -16.06 17.35
C THR A 123 -3.01 -17.06 17.73
N PHE A 124 -2.68 -18.35 17.82
CA PHE A 124 -3.61 -19.38 18.28
C PHE A 124 -3.98 -19.21 19.76
N GLY A 125 -3.00 -18.97 20.64
CA GLY A 125 -3.24 -18.77 22.07
C GLY A 125 -4.03 -17.50 22.40
N PHE A 126 -3.81 -16.41 21.64
CA PHE A 126 -4.51 -15.14 21.83
C PHE A 126 -5.83 -15.04 21.06
N SER A 127 -6.10 -15.95 20.12
CA SER A 127 -7.37 -16.04 19.39
C SER A 127 -8.63 -15.94 20.28
N PRO A 128 -8.77 -16.72 21.38
CA PRO A 128 -9.91 -16.59 22.29
C PRO A 128 -9.94 -15.24 23.03
N VAL A 129 -8.78 -14.67 23.36
CA VAL A 129 -8.67 -13.36 24.04
C VAL A 129 -9.10 -12.22 23.12
N LEU A 130 -8.72 -12.26 21.84
CA LEU A 130 -9.12 -11.25 20.85
C LEU A 130 -10.63 -11.24 20.61
N LYS A 131 -11.24 -12.43 20.66
CA LYS A 131 -12.70 -12.58 20.60
C LYS A 131 -13.38 -11.95 21.81
N THR A 132 -12.94 -12.30 23.03
CA THR A 132 -13.60 -11.81 24.25
C THR A 132 -13.37 -10.32 24.50
N LEU A 133 -12.20 -9.78 24.14
CA LEU A 133 -11.88 -8.35 24.34
C LEU A 133 -12.80 -7.39 23.59
N THR A 134 -13.34 -7.82 22.45
CA THR A 134 -14.17 -6.97 21.59
C THR A 134 -15.65 -7.33 21.71
N GLU A 135 -16.02 -8.36 22.46
CA GLU A 135 -17.40 -8.84 22.60
C GLU A 135 -18.36 -7.75 23.09
N SER A 136 -17.89 -6.87 23.99
CA SER A 136 -18.65 -5.73 24.53
C SER A 136 -18.85 -4.58 23.55
N VAL A 137 -18.16 -4.58 22.40
CA VAL A 137 -18.26 -3.56 21.37
C VAL A 137 -19.35 -3.94 20.36
N SER A 138 -20.19 -2.97 20.00
CA SER A 138 -21.29 -3.20 19.04
C SER A 138 -20.77 -3.58 17.65
N THR A 139 -21.47 -4.48 16.97
CA THR A 139 -21.13 -4.97 15.62
C THR A 139 -21.02 -3.83 14.61
N ASP A 140 -21.93 -2.87 14.68
CA ASP A 140 -21.96 -1.72 13.76
C ASP A 140 -20.72 -0.85 13.91
N THR A 141 -20.28 -0.61 15.15
CA THR A 141 -19.03 0.12 15.40
C THR A 141 -17.80 -0.67 14.96
N VAL A 142 -17.81 -2.01 15.10
CA VAL A 142 -16.72 -2.87 14.63
C VAL A 142 -16.58 -2.78 13.11
N TYR A 143 -17.69 -2.82 12.37
CA TYR A 143 -17.68 -2.68 10.90
C TYR A 143 -17.27 -1.28 10.46
N ALA A 144 -17.76 -0.23 11.13
CA ALA A 144 -17.38 1.15 10.80
C ALA A 144 -15.87 1.38 11.05
N MET A 145 -15.35 0.94 12.19
CA MET A 145 -13.93 1.09 12.53
C MET A 145 -13.03 0.24 11.63
N SER A 146 -13.43 -0.99 11.29
CA SER A 146 -12.65 -1.83 10.37
C SER A 146 -12.64 -1.25 8.95
N ALA A 147 -13.76 -0.72 8.46
CA ALA A 147 -13.83 -0.04 7.17
C ALA A 147 -12.91 1.20 7.13
N MET A 148 -12.97 2.05 8.16
CA MET A 148 -12.08 3.22 8.30
C MET A 148 -10.60 2.81 8.32
N MET A 149 -10.27 1.71 8.98
CA MET A 149 -8.89 1.23 9.10
C MET A 149 -8.39 0.55 7.81
N LEU A 150 -9.26 -0.15 7.07
CA LEU A 150 -8.93 -0.64 5.73
C LEU A 150 -8.75 0.51 4.73
N LEU A 151 -9.55 1.58 4.84
CA LEU A 151 -9.33 2.79 4.05
C LEU A 151 -8.01 3.47 4.43
N ALA A 152 -7.70 3.59 5.71
CA ALA A 152 -6.42 4.12 6.17
C ALA A 152 -5.24 3.26 5.68
N HIS A 153 -5.39 1.94 5.68
CA HIS A 153 -4.41 1.01 5.12
C HIS A 153 -4.15 1.29 3.64
N LEU A 154 -5.21 1.40 2.82
CA LEU A 154 -5.12 1.69 1.39
C LEU A 154 -4.45 3.05 1.14
N VAL A 155 -4.88 4.11 1.83
CA VAL A 155 -4.31 5.46 1.62
C VAL A 155 -2.86 5.54 2.08
N SER A 156 -2.51 4.86 3.17
CA SER A 156 -1.16 4.92 3.76
C SER A 156 -0.18 3.91 3.14
N PHE A 157 -0.62 3.08 2.20
CA PHE A 157 0.23 2.08 1.58
C PHE A 157 1.26 2.75 0.64
N PRO A 158 2.56 2.44 0.74
CA PRO A 158 3.58 3.05 -0.09
C PRO A 158 3.57 2.45 -1.52
N TYR A 159 2.73 3.01 -2.40
CA TYR A 159 2.60 2.52 -3.79
C TYR A 159 3.81 2.84 -4.68
N ALA A 160 4.47 3.99 -4.45
CA ALA A 160 5.56 4.47 -5.30
C ALA A 160 6.87 3.69 -5.10
N GLN A 161 7.17 3.33 -3.85
CA GLN A 161 8.28 2.46 -3.48
C GLN A 161 7.73 1.41 -2.54
N PRO A 162 7.53 0.16 -3.00
CA PRO A 162 6.99 -0.90 -2.18
C PRO A 162 8.05 -1.37 -1.19
N SER A 163 8.52 -0.52 -0.30
CA SER A 163 9.27 -0.93 0.89
C SER A 163 8.43 -1.93 1.70
N PRO A 164 8.99 -2.66 2.68
CA PRO A 164 8.16 -3.31 3.69
C PRO A 164 7.03 -2.36 4.13
N PRO A 165 5.78 -2.86 4.24
CA PRO A 165 4.61 -2.01 4.42
C PRO A 165 4.83 -1.08 5.60
N GLY A 166 4.60 0.23 5.38
CA GLY A 166 4.80 1.24 6.40
C GLY A 166 4.05 0.84 7.68
N SER A 167 4.67 1.06 8.85
CA SER A 167 4.12 0.61 10.14
C SER A 167 2.67 1.03 10.34
N LEU A 168 2.29 2.23 9.88
CA LEU A 168 0.91 2.72 9.92
C LEU A 168 -0.05 1.85 9.09
N SER A 169 0.28 1.58 7.82
CA SER A 169 -0.56 0.81 6.90
C SER A 169 -0.72 -0.63 7.39
N LEU A 170 0.37 -1.26 7.84
CA LEU A 170 0.36 -2.62 8.38
C LEU A 170 -0.48 -2.69 9.66
N ASN A 171 -0.26 -1.77 10.61
CA ASN A 171 -1.01 -1.74 11.86
C ASN A 171 -2.51 -1.50 11.63
N ALA A 172 -2.88 -0.62 10.70
CA ALA A 172 -4.27 -0.37 10.35
C ALA A 172 -4.96 -1.62 9.78
N ALA A 173 -4.29 -2.33 8.85
CA ALA A 173 -4.81 -3.58 8.30
C ALA A 173 -4.96 -4.68 9.36
N LEU A 174 -3.97 -4.84 10.25
CA LEU A 174 -4.05 -5.83 11.32
C LEU A 174 -5.15 -5.49 12.34
N PHE A 175 -5.30 -4.22 12.70
CA PHE A 175 -6.37 -3.79 13.58
C PHE A 175 -7.74 -4.09 12.96
N ALA A 176 -7.95 -3.72 11.69
CA ALA A 176 -9.19 -4.05 10.98
C ALA A 176 -9.44 -5.56 10.93
N SER A 177 -8.38 -6.34 10.70
CA SER A 177 -8.45 -7.80 10.64
C SER A 177 -8.84 -8.42 11.98
N VAL A 178 -8.29 -7.91 13.09
CA VAL A 178 -8.66 -8.34 14.45
C VAL A 178 -10.11 -8.00 14.76
N CYS A 179 -10.54 -6.77 14.44
CA CYS A 179 -11.92 -6.33 14.62
C CYS A 179 -12.91 -7.26 13.89
N LEU A 180 -12.67 -7.53 12.61
CA LEU A 180 -13.54 -8.41 11.80
C LEU A 180 -13.47 -9.87 12.27
N ALA A 181 -12.26 -10.39 12.52
CA ALA A 181 -12.07 -11.75 13.00
C ALA A 181 -12.86 -12.00 14.29
N SER A 182 -12.90 -11.04 15.21
CA SER A 182 -13.58 -11.19 16.50
C SER A 182 -15.06 -11.54 16.42
N ARG A 183 -15.74 -11.17 15.32
CA ARG A 183 -17.16 -11.46 15.10
C ARG A 183 -17.42 -12.90 14.65
N LEU A 184 -16.36 -13.63 14.27
CA LEU A 184 -16.50 -15.00 13.81
C LEU A 184 -16.86 -15.96 14.98
N PRO A 185 -17.61 -17.04 14.70
CA PRO A 185 -18.21 -17.87 15.74
C PRO A 185 -17.19 -18.71 16.54
N GLY A 186 -16.09 -19.15 15.93
CA GLY A 186 -15.12 -20.04 16.58
C GLY A 186 -13.69 -19.49 16.67
N ALA A 187 -12.93 -19.96 17.67
CA ALA A 187 -11.51 -19.63 17.83
C ALA A 187 -10.62 -20.08 16.64
N LEU A 188 -11.05 -21.12 15.92
CA LEU A 188 -10.40 -21.54 14.66
C LEU A 188 -10.68 -20.57 13.52
N HIS A 189 -11.85 -19.93 13.49
CA HIS A 189 -12.21 -18.96 12.46
C HIS A 189 -11.36 -17.70 12.60
N THR A 190 -11.28 -17.16 13.82
CA THR A 190 -10.42 -16.01 14.16
C THR A 190 -8.95 -16.29 13.85
N PHE A 191 -8.42 -17.44 14.27
CA PHE A 191 -7.04 -17.84 13.98
C PHE A 191 -6.74 -17.90 12.49
N THR A 192 -7.63 -18.54 11.72
CA THR A 192 -7.50 -18.67 10.27
C THR A 192 -7.54 -17.30 9.60
N MET A 193 -8.48 -16.44 10.00
CA MET A 193 -8.63 -15.10 9.46
C MET A 193 -7.40 -14.23 9.71
N LEU A 194 -6.83 -14.28 10.92
CA LEU A 194 -5.62 -13.55 11.28
C LEU A 194 -4.40 -14.07 10.52
N SER A 195 -4.28 -15.39 10.36
CA SER A 195 -3.22 -16.01 9.57
C SER A 195 -3.29 -15.58 8.09
N CYS A 196 -4.51 -15.54 7.53
CA CYS A 196 -4.76 -15.03 6.19
C CYS A 196 -4.42 -13.53 6.08
N ALA A 197 -4.80 -12.72 7.07
CA ALA A 197 -4.49 -11.28 7.11
C ALA A 197 -2.99 -11.01 6.98
N LEU A 198 -2.15 -11.76 7.70
CA LEU A 198 -0.70 -11.58 7.64
C LEU A 198 -0.14 -12.05 6.30
N LEU A 199 -0.67 -13.15 5.77
CA LEU A 199 -0.27 -13.62 4.45
C LEU A 199 -0.53 -12.55 3.38
N VAL A 200 -1.71 -11.93 3.40
CA VAL A 200 -2.17 -10.94 2.41
C VAL A 200 -1.58 -9.54 2.63
N PHE A 201 -1.51 -9.05 3.87
CA PHE A 201 -1.11 -7.67 4.15
C PHE A 201 0.36 -7.50 4.57
N ALA A 202 1.03 -8.56 5.03
CA ALA A 202 2.43 -8.49 5.45
C ALA A 202 3.38 -9.27 4.53
N LEU A 203 3.12 -10.56 4.28
CA LEU A 203 4.04 -11.40 3.51
C LEU A 203 3.97 -11.12 2.01
N TRP A 204 2.76 -10.93 1.47
CA TRP A 204 2.56 -10.69 0.04
C TRP A 204 3.25 -9.40 -0.48
N PRO A 205 3.13 -8.23 0.18
CA PRO A 205 3.89 -7.04 -0.21
C PRO A 205 5.41 -7.24 -0.22
N CYS A 206 5.95 -7.96 0.77
CA CYS A 206 7.39 -8.27 0.83
C CYS A 206 7.85 -9.13 -0.36
N LEU A 207 7.03 -10.12 -0.76
CA LEU A 207 7.30 -10.93 -1.93
C LEU A 207 7.30 -10.10 -3.22
N LEU A 208 6.28 -9.25 -3.40
CA LEU A 208 6.18 -8.36 -4.57
C LEU A 208 7.33 -7.37 -4.65
N HIS A 209 7.76 -6.82 -3.51
CA HIS A 209 8.90 -5.93 -3.47
C HIS A 209 10.15 -6.62 -4.01
N ARG A 210 10.43 -7.84 -3.54
CA ARG A 210 11.57 -8.63 -4.00
C ARG A 210 11.45 -8.99 -5.48
N MET A 211 10.26 -9.32 -5.96
CA MET A 211 9.97 -9.56 -7.37
C MET A 211 10.32 -8.35 -8.23
N ARG A 212 9.97 -7.14 -7.77
CA ARG A 212 10.29 -5.90 -8.46
C ARG A 212 11.79 -5.58 -8.46
N GLU A 213 12.48 -5.80 -7.35
CA GLU A 213 13.93 -5.54 -7.27
C GLU A 213 14.73 -6.36 -8.28
N LYS A 214 14.19 -7.51 -8.72
CA LYS A 214 14.82 -8.40 -9.70
C LYS A 214 14.34 -8.24 -11.14
N ALA A 215 13.24 -7.52 -11.37
CA ALA A 215 12.64 -7.32 -12.69
C ALA A 215 13.25 -6.10 -13.39
#